data_AF-N8ZS16-F1
#
_entry.id   AF-N8ZS16-F1
#
_cell.length_a   1.000
_cell.length_b   1.000
_cell.length_c   1.000
_cell.angle_alpha   90.00
_cell.angle_beta   90.00
_cell.angle_gamma   90.00
#
_symmetry.space_group_name_H-M   'P 1'
#
loop_
_entity.id
_entity.type
_entity.pdbx_description
1 polymer ?
#
loop_
_entity_poly.entity_id
_entity_poly.type
_entity_poly.pdbx_seq_one_letter_code
_entity_poly.pdbx_strand_id
1 'polypeptide(L)'
;MTTINNLIDQVGGIEKAIEIVSGAPDKTALYYSDEDGDLVYFRDGDYFDNDYGDWFEIYFMMPELKSLNDLRTAIALHGEDHE
;
A
#
# COMPACT_ATOMS: atom_id res chain seq x y z
N MET A 1 8.34 14.94 11.10
CA MET A 1 8.06 13.61 11.65
C MET A 1 6.59 13.33 11.38
N THR A 2 6.28 12.76 10.22
CA THR A 2 4.93 12.26 9.95
C THR A 2 4.82 10.98 10.74
N THR A 3 4.32 11.08 11.97
CA THR A 3 4.19 9.94 12.87
C THR A 3 3.32 8.90 12.18
N ILE A 4 3.74 7.64 12.17
CA ILE A 4 3.05 6.46 11.62
C ILE A 4 1.53 6.49 11.92
N ASN A 5 1.14 7.11 13.04
CA ASN A 5 -0.22 7.37 13.49
C ASN A 5 -1.14 8.10 12.48
N ASN A 6 -0.62 8.89 11.53
CA ASN A 6 -1.45 9.59 10.54
C ASN A 6 -1.59 8.85 9.20
N LEU A 7 -0.91 7.70 9.00
CA LEU A 7 -1.00 6.97 7.73
C LEU A 7 -2.41 6.42 7.49
N ILE A 8 -3.08 5.98 8.56
CA ILE A 8 -4.46 5.46 8.49
C ILE A 8 -5.43 6.55 8.05
N ASP A 9 -5.32 7.75 8.62
CA ASP A 9 -6.17 8.90 8.25
C ASP A 9 -5.91 9.33 6.79
N GLN A 10 -4.64 9.32 6.37
CA GLN A 10 -4.25 9.67 4.99
C GLN A 10 -4.81 8.74 3.93
N VAL A 11 -5.01 7.46 4.24
CA VAL A 11 -5.64 6.50 3.32
C VAL A 11 -7.16 6.47 3.44
N GLY A 12 -7.77 7.32 4.27
CA GLY A 12 -9.23 7.40 4.43
C GLY A 12 -9.81 6.50 5.52
N GLY A 13 -8.99 6.06 6.48
CA GLY A 13 -9.41 5.32 7.66
C GLY A 13 -8.95 3.86 7.69
N ILE A 14 -9.22 3.20 8.83
CA ILE A 14 -8.71 1.85 9.13
C ILE A 14 -9.23 0.79 8.15
N GLU A 15 -10.48 0.89 7.73
CA GLU A 15 -11.08 -0.06 6.77
C GLU A 15 -10.37 -0.03 5.43
N LYS A 16 -10.06 1.17 4.92
CA LYS A 16 -9.32 1.35 3.66
C LYS A 16 -7.86 0.92 3.81
N ALA A 17 -7.23 1.21 4.95
CA ALA A 17 -5.87 0.74 5.23
C ALA A 17 -5.79 -0.80 5.17
N ILE A 18 -6.76 -1.49 5.80
CA ILE A 18 -6.86 -2.96 5.77
C ILE A 18 -7.12 -3.47 4.35
N GLU A 19 -8.01 -2.81 3.59
CA GLU A 19 -8.27 -3.15 2.18
C GLU A 19 -7.00 -3.08 1.34
N ILE A 20 -6.24 -1.98 1.44
CA ILE A 20 -4.98 -1.80 0.70
C ILE A 20 -3.98 -2.91 1.04
N VAL A 21 -3.80 -3.22 2.33
CA VAL A 21 -2.85 -4.24 2.76
C VAL A 21 -3.29 -5.64 2.35
N SER A 22 -4.60 -5.93 2.44
CA SER A 22 -5.16 -7.25 2.13
C SER A 22 -5.30 -7.50 0.63
N GLY A 23 -5.42 -6.43 -0.17
CA GLY A 23 -5.47 -6.49 -1.63
C GLY A 23 -4.11 -6.69 -2.29
N ALA A 24 -3.01 -6.59 -1.54
CA ALA A 24 -1.68 -6.82 -2.07
C ALA A 24 -1.58 -8.26 -2.64
N PRO A 25 -1.11 -8.44 -3.88
CA PRO A 25 -1.19 -9.72 -4.59
C PRO A 25 -0.44 -10.85 -3.87
N ASP A 26 0.69 -10.52 -3.27
CA ASP A 26 1.50 -11.44 -2.49
C ASP A 26 2.49 -10.70 -1.56
N LYS A 27 3.28 -11.45 -0.78
CA LYS A 27 4.21 -10.89 0.21
C LYS A 27 5.39 -10.13 -0.40
N THR A 28 5.63 -10.27 -1.70
CA THR A 28 6.67 -9.53 -2.43
C THR A 28 6.23 -8.11 -2.78
N ALA A 29 4.94 -7.77 -2.68
CA ALA A 29 4.49 -6.38 -2.78
C ALA A 29 5.03 -5.55 -1.61
N LEU A 30 5.81 -4.52 -1.94
CA LEU A 30 6.49 -3.64 -0.98
C LEU A 30 5.81 -2.28 -0.88
N TYR A 31 5.28 -1.79 -1.99
CA TYR A 31 4.70 -0.46 -2.09
C TYR A 31 3.33 -0.52 -2.75
N TYR A 32 2.57 0.54 -2.55
CA TYR A 32 1.33 0.80 -3.28
C TYR A 32 1.30 2.26 -3.73
N SER A 33 0.52 2.52 -4.76
CA SER A 33 0.09 3.87 -5.13
C SER A 33 -1.41 3.84 -5.34
N ASP A 34 -2.07 4.90 -4.91
CA ASP A 34 -3.49 5.18 -5.18
C ASP A 34 -3.65 6.52 -5.90
N GLU A 35 -2.58 7.01 -6.53
CA GLU A 35 -2.67 8.19 -7.40
C GLU A 35 -3.67 7.92 -8.52
N ASP A 36 -4.52 8.90 -8.81
CA ASP A 36 -5.62 8.81 -9.77
C ASP A 36 -6.81 7.88 -9.40
N GLY A 37 -6.82 7.35 -8.17
CA GLY A 37 -7.94 6.55 -7.64
C GLY A 37 -7.85 5.06 -7.97
N ASP A 38 -6.85 4.66 -8.74
CA ASP A 38 -6.55 3.26 -9.04
C ASP A 38 -5.46 2.75 -8.09
N LEU A 39 -5.77 1.68 -7.36
CA LEU A 39 -4.82 1.06 -6.45
C LEU A 39 -3.89 0.12 -7.22
N VAL A 40 -2.61 0.45 -7.26
CA VAL A 40 -1.57 -0.33 -7.93
C VAL A 40 -0.49 -0.72 -6.93
N TYR A 41 -0.01 -1.96 -7.02
CA TYR A 41 1.04 -2.49 -6.15
C TYR A 41 2.38 -2.56 -6.87
N PHE A 42 3.47 -2.38 -6.12
CA PHE A 42 4.82 -2.33 -6.67
C PHE A 42 5.80 -3.16 -5.84
N ARG A 43 6.82 -3.72 -6.50
CA ARG A 43 7.98 -4.38 -5.91
C ARG A 43 9.20 -4.11 -6.79
N ASP A 44 10.40 -3.96 -6.24
CA ASP A 44 11.70 -3.97 -6.96
C ASP A 44 11.74 -3.54 -8.45
N GLY A 45 11.09 -2.44 -8.84
CA GLY A 45 11.07 -1.95 -10.23
C GLY A 45 9.98 -2.54 -11.15
N ASP A 46 9.09 -3.36 -10.59
CA ASP A 46 7.88 -3.91 -11.20
C ASP A 46 6.61 -3.30 -10.60
N TYR A 47 5.53 -3.27 -11.40
CA TYR A 47 4.16 -3.04 -10.95
C TYR A 47 3.33 -4.30 -11.15
N PHE A 48 2.31 -4.49 -10.32
CA PHE A 48 1.37 -5.59 -10.46
C PHE A 48 0.22 -5.17 -11.37
N ASP A 49 0.02 -5.91 -12.45
CA ASP A 49 -1.09 -5.72 -13.34
C ASP A 49 -2.23 -6.66 -12.97
N ASN A 50 -3.37 -6.11 -12.54
CA ASN A 50 -4.52 -6.90 -12.09
C ASN A 50 -5.23 -7.64 -13.22
N ASP A 51 -5.16 -7.15 -14.47
CA ASP A 51 -5.80 -7.80 -15.62
C ASP A 51 -5.04 -9.05 -16.04
N TYR A 52 -3.70 -9.01 -15.97
CA TYR A 52 -2.84 -10.15 -16.27
C TYR A 52 -2.52 -11.03 -15.04
N GLY A 53 -2.71 -10.50 -13.83
CA GLY A 53 -2.41 -11.19 -12.58
C GLY A 53 -0.91 -11.48 -12.41
N ASP A 54 -0.04 -10.63 -12.95
CA ASP A 54 1.41 -10.81 -12.93
C ASP A 54 2.15 -9.47 -12.76
N TRP A 55 3.45 -9.58 -12.48
CA TRP A 55 4.35 -8.47 -12.30
C TRP A 55 5.02 -8.07 -13.61
N PHE A 56 5.03 -6.78 -13.90
CA PHE A 56 5.62 -6.22 -15.11
C PHE A 56 6.62 -5.12 -14.76
N GLU A 57 7.74 -5.10 -15.48
CA GLU A 57 8.74 -4.05 -15.33
C GLU A 57 8.14 -2.66 -15.59
N ILE A 58 8.55 -1.68 -14.79
CA ILE A 58 8.09 -0.30 -14.93
C ILE A 58 8.83 0.35 -16.10
N TYR A 59 8.08 0.67 -17.16
CA TYR A 59 8.57 1.41 -18.33
C TYR A 59 8.11 2.89 -18.36
N PHE A 60 7.46 3.34 -17.29
CA PHE A 60 6.86 4.68 -17.16
C PHE A 60 7.42 5.45 -15.95
N MET A 61 7.04 6.73 -15.81
CA MET A 61 7.43 7.53 -14.65
C MET A 61 6.78 6.94 -13.39
N MET A 62 7.58 6.54 -12.40
CA MET A 62 7.04 6.00 -11.14
C MET A 62 6.18 7.06 -10.43
N PRO A 63 4.96 6.69 -9.99
CA PRO A 63 4.14 7.56 -9.15
C PRO A 63 4.75 7.68 -7.74
N GLU A 64 4.13 8.49 -6.89
CA GLU A 64 4.43 8.49 -5.47
C GLU A 64 4.09 7.12 -4.87
N LEU A 65 5.13 6.47 -4.33
CA LEU A 65 5.03 5.15 -3.72
C LEU A 65 4.89 5.27 -2.21
N LYS A 66 3.86 4.64 -1.68
CA LYS A 66 3.60 4.53 -0.24
C LYS A 66 3.97 3.12 0.23
N SER A 67 4.61 3.03 1.39
CA SER A 67 5.12 1.77 1.95
C SER A 67 3.98 0.92 2.52
N LEU A 68 3.82 -0.31 2.00
CA LEU A 68 2.89 -1.27 2.59
C LEU A 68 3.33 -1.68 4.00
N ASN A 69 4.63 -1.72 4.27
CA ASN A 69 5.12 -2.10 5.59
C ASN A 69 4.82 -1.04 6.66
N ASP A 70 4.94 0.24 6.31
CA ASP A 70 4.58 1.32 7.22
C ASP A 70 3.07 1.33 7.48
N LEU A 71 2.26 1.06 6.45
CA LEU A 71 0.80 0.93 6.61
C LEU A 71 0.41 -0.28 7.47
N ARG A 72 1.05 -1.45 7.25
CA ARG A 72 0.89 -2.64 8.11
C ARG A 72 1.23 -2.33 9.57
N THR A 73 2.32 -1.59 9.80
CA THR A 73 2.75 -1.18 11.13
C THR A 73 1.74 -0.22 11.77
N ALA A 74 1.24 0.75 10.99
CA ALA A 74 0.21 1.67 11.46
C ALA A 74 -1.08 0.94 11.88
N ILE A 75 -1.53 -0.03 11.07
CA ILE A 75 -2.70 -0.88 11.37
C ILE A 75 -2.48 -1.67 12.67
N ALA A 76 -1.31 -2.29 12.83
CA ALA A 76 -0.98 -3.06 14.04
C ALA A 76 -1.01 -2.17 15.30
N LEU A 77 -0.35 -1.01 15.25
CA LEU A 77 -0.32 -0.05 16.36
C LEU A 77 -1.72 0.50 16.69
N HIS A 78 -2.57 0.71 15.70
CA HIS A 78 -3.96 1.13 15.92
C HIS A 78 -4.81 0.03 16.58
N GLY A 79 -4.49 -1.24 16.32
CA GLY A 79 -5.12 -2.37 17.01
C GLY A 79 -4.68 -2.49 18.47
N GLU A 80 -3.39 -2.28 18.75
CA GLU A 80 -2.81 -2.36 20.10
C GLU A 80 -3.30 -1.24 21.04
N ASP A 81 -3.67 -0.06 20.52
CA ASP A 81 -4.22 1.05 21.33
C ASP A 81 -5.68 0.80 21.78
N HIS A 82 -6.33 -0.24 21.25
CA HIS A 82 -7.74 -0.55 21.46
C HIS A 82 -7.98 -1.78 22.37
N GLU A 83 -6.93 -2.33 23.00
CA GLU A 83 -7.00 -3.43 23.98
C GLU A 83 -6.89 -2.96 25.45
#